data_AF-A0A435JGS3-F1
#
_entry.id   AF-A0A435JGS3-F1
#
_cell.length_a   1.000
_cell.length_b   1.000
_cell.length_c   1.000
_cell.angle_alpha   90.00
_cell.angle_beta   90.00
_cell.angle_gamma   90.00
#
_symmetry.space_group_name_H-M   'P 1'
#
loop_
_entity.id
_entity.type
_entity.pdbx_description
1 polymer ?
#
loop_
_entity_poly.entity_id
_entity_poly.type
_entity_poly.pdbx_seq_one_letter_code
_entity_poly.pdbx_strand_id
1 'polypeptide(L)'
;MRNFLANAKVPASAKFLNACAAITFFAGASAHADQPKNWETTFQAPATDMMRQIEWFGNYTMWFIVPITILVLILLAYCIIRFRASANPVPSKTSHNTWIELIWTIGPVVILLLIAIPSFQLLTAQYTPPEEAKLTVKATGNQWNWDYEYQTDNTLSFNSAILQDTERAAAGKEDRKVYPRLLAVDNELVVPVNTMTRVLVTA
;
A
#
# COMPACT_ATOMS: atom_id res chain seq x y z
N MET A 1 -31.44 81.97 -28.70
CA MET A 1 -31.12 82.02 -30.13
C MET A 1 -30.62 80.64 -30.53
N ARG A 2 -31.41 79.90 -31.33
CA ARG A 2 -31.14 78.58 -31.97
C ARG A 2 -31.07 77.37 -31.02
N ASN A 3 -32.18 76.68 -30.75
CA ASN A 3 -32.82 75.62 -31.56
C ASN A 3 -31.89 74.45 -31.92
N PHE A 4 -32.01 73.32 -31.22
CA PHE A 4 -32.65 72.13 -31.81
C PHE A 4 -33.07 71.13 -30.72
N LEU A 5 -34.39 71.01 -30.54
CA LEU A 5 -35.06 69.90 -29.88
C LEU A 5 -35.33 68.81 -30.94
N ALA A 6 -35.19 67.54 -30.56
CA ALA A 6 -35.97 66.37 -31.00
C ALA A 6 -35.10 65.09 -30.92
N ASN A 7 -35.54 63.93 -30.42
CA ASN A 7 -36.80 63.50 -29.81
C ASN A 7 -36.59 62.03 -29.35
N ALA A 8 -37.16 61.66 -28.20
CA ALA A 8 -37.68 60.32 -27.80
C ALA A 8 -36.73 59.08 -27.73
N LYS A 9 -36.79 58.14 -26.77
CA LYS A 9 -37.76 57.75 -25.72
C LYS A 9 -37.02 56.99 -24.57
N VAL A 10 -37.43 57.24 -23.33
CA VAL A 10 -37.24 56.44 -22.08
C VAL A 10 -38.29 55.29 -22.12
N PRO A 11 -38.21 54.08 -21.48
CA PRO A 11 -37.79 53.86 -20.08
C PRO A 11 -37.23 52.49 -19.61
N ALA A 12 -36.69 52.51 -18.37
CA ALA A 12 -36.76 51.52 -17.27
C ALA A 12 -36.42 50.02 -17.47
N SER A 13 -35.36 49.57 -16.79
CA SER A 13 -35.33 48.28 -16.04
C SER A 13 -34.19 48.34 -15.01
N ALA A 14 -34.49 48.49 -13.72
CA ALA A 14 -34.64 47.39 -12.76
C ALA A 14 -33.32 46.62 -12.47
N LYS A 15 -32.78 46.89 -11.28
CA LYS A 15 -32.11 45.99 -10.32
C LYS A 15 -31.67 44.61 -10.84
N PHE A 16 -30.42 44.21 -10.59
CA PHE A 16 -30.07 43.33 -9.47
C PHE A 16 -28.59 42.93 -9.52
N LEU A 17 -28.02 42.88 -8.33
CA LEU A 17 -26.72 42.37 -7.94
C LEU A 17 -26.49 40.95 -8.50
N ASN A 18 -25.58 40.78 -9.47
CA ASN A 18 -25.10 39.45 -9.86
C ASN A 18 -23.87 39.10 -9.02
N ALA A 19 -24.12 38.40 -7.91
CA ALA A 19 -23.14 37.61 -7.22
C ALA A 19 -22.65 36.50 -8.16
N CYS A 20 -21.40 36.61 -8.64
CA CYS A 20 -20.71 35.47 -9.22
C CYS A 20 -20.35 34.50 -8.10
N ALA A 21 -21.24 33.56 -7.80
CA ALA A 21 -20.88 32.36 -7.08
C ALA A 21 -19.94 31.54 -7.98
N ALA A 22 -18.63 31.63 -7.71
CA ALA A 22 -17.67 30.70 -8.27
C ALA A 22 -17.95 29.33 -7.65
N ILE A 23 -18.72 28.49 -8.35
CA ILE A 23 -18.81 27.07 -8.05
C ILE A 23 -17.46 26.47 -8.47
N THR A 24 -16.51 26.42 -7.54
CA THR A 24 -15.34 25.54 -7.70
C THR A 24 -15.84 24.12 -7.64
N PHE A 25 -16.02 23.51 -8.81
CA PHE A 25 -16.09 22.05 -8.94
C PHE A 25 -14.76 21.49 -8.44
N PHE A 26 -14.75 20.96 -7.22
CA PHE A 26 -13.71 20.00 -6.83
C PHE A 26 -13.97 18.73 -7.64
N ALA A 27 -13.41 18.66 -8.84
CA ALA A 27 -13.14 17.38 -9.48
C ALA A 27 -12.03 16.71 -8.66
N GLY A 28 -12.41 16.10 -7.54
CA GLY A 28 -11.50 15.23 -6.79
C GLY A 28 -11.07 14.11 -7.72
N ALA A 29 -9.79 14.08 -8.10
CA ALA A 29 -9.25 12.94 -8.82
C ALA A 29 -9.37 11.71 -7.88
N SER A 30 -10.23 10.76 -8.23
CA SER A 30 -10.36 9.50 -7.52
C SER A 30 -9.07 8.70 -7.72
N ALA A 31 -8.29 8.52 -6.66
CA ALA A 31 -7.17 7.60 -6.65
C ALA A 31 -7.68 6.20 -6.29
N HIS A 32 -7.52 5.25 -7.21
CA HIS A 32 -7.84 3.84 -6.94
C HIS A 32 -6.66 3.12 -6.29
N ALA A 33 -6.95 2.06 -5.53
CA ALA A 33 -5.93 1.16 -5.00
C ALA A 33 -5.12 0.53 -6.14
N ASP A 34 -3.82 0.34 -5.93
CA ASP A 34 -2.96 -0.38 -6.89
C ASP A 34 -3.36 -1.85 -6.99
N GLN A 35 -2.99 -2.49 -8.10
CA GLN A 35 -3.47 -3.82 -8.46
C GLN A 35 -2.30 -4.73 -8.83
N PRO A 36 -2.42 -6.05 -8.61
CA PRO A 36 -1.36 -6.98 -8.99
C PRO A 36 -1.19 -6.99 -10.51
N LYS A 37 0.05 -6.93 -10.99
CA LYS A 37 0.36 -7.00 -12.42
C LYS A 37 0.89 -8.39 -12.79
N ASN A 38 0.54 -8.86 -13.99
CA ASN A 38 1.04 -10.13 -14.48
C ASN A 38 2.58 -10.11 -14.54
N TRP A 39 3.22 -11.17 -14.02
CA TRP A 39 4.68 -11.33 -13.96
C TRP A 39 5.42 -10.35 -13.05
N GLU A 40 4.71 -9.60 -12.21
CA GLU A 40 5.35 -8.78 -11.18
C GLU A 40 5.96 -9.67 -10.09
N THR A 41 7.22 -9.40 -9.74
CA THR A 41 7.98 -10.19 -8.74
C THR A 41 8.21 -9.42 -7.43
N THR A 42 7.76 -8.17 -7.36
CA THR A 42 7.92 -7.25 -6.23
C THR A 42 6.57 -6.95 -5.58
N PHE A 43 6.59 -6.16 -4.50
CA PHE A 43 5.36 -5.61 -3.95
C PHE A 43 4.68 -4.63 -4.92
N GLN A 44 3.39 -4.41 -4.71
CA GLN A 44 2.63 -3.33 -5.34
C GLN A 44 3.21 -1.96 -4.93
N ALA A 45 2.88 -0.92 -5.70
CA ALA A 45 3.37 0.42 -5.43
C ALA A 45 2.95 0.88 -4.02
N PRO A 46 3.89 1.39 -3.20
CA PRO A 46 3.57 1.77 -1.84
C PRO A 46 2.68 3.01 -1.79
N ALA A 47 1.45 2.81 -1.27
CA ALA A 47 0.45 3.87 -1.11
C ALA A 47 0.56 4.63 0.23
N THR A 48 1.35 4.12 1.19
CA THR A 48 1.56 4.74 2.50
C THR A 48 3.05 4.87 2.82
N ASP A 49 3.41 5.84 3.67
CA ASP A 49 4.80 5.97 4.15
C ASP A 49 5.24 4.73 4.92
N MET A 50 4.31 4.07 5.61
CA MET A 50 4.59 2.81 6.28
C MET A 50 5.01 1.72 5.29
N MET A 51 4.27 1.57 4.18
CA MET A 51 4.62 0.58 3.16
C MET A 51 5.98 0.88 2.50
N ARG A 52 6.34 2.16 2.32
CA ARG A 52 7.67 2.56 1.83
C ARG A 52 8.79 2.09 2.78
N GLN A 53 8.58 2.23 4.08
CA GLN A 53 9.55 1.74 5.08
C GLN A 53 9.61 0.21 5.13
N ILE A 54 8.47 -0.48 4.98
CA ILE A 54 8.42 -1.94 4.87
C ILE A 54 9.20 -2.43 3.65
N GLU A 55 8.99 -1.82 2.48
CA GLU A 55 9.69 -2.18 1.25
C GLU A 55 11.20 -1.94 1.39
N TRP A 56 11.61 -0.79 1.94
CA TRP A 56 13.00 -0.49 2.22
C TRP A 56 13.63 -1.53 3.16
N PHE A 57 12.96 -1.88 4.25
CA PHE A 57 13.45 -2.87 5.21
C PHE A 57 13.53 -4.28 4.60
N GLY A 58 12.57 -4.65 3.74
CA GLY A 58 12.60 -5.88 2.97
C GLY A 58 13.81 -5.96 2.04
N ASN A 59 14.06 -4.89 1.28
CA ASN A 59 15.24 -4.79 0.41
C ASN A 59 16.55 -4.80 1.21
N TYR A 60 16.61 -4.09 2.34
CA TYR A 60 17.75 -4.13 3.26
C TYR A 60 18.04 -5.54 3.76
N THR A 61 17.00 -6.28 4.15
CA THR A 61 17.14 -7.67 4.62
C THR A 61 17.59 -8.61 3.49
N MET A 62 17.12 -8.39 2.26
CA MET A 62 17.57 -9.17 1.10
C MET A 62 19.06 -9.01 0.81
N TRP A 63 19.66 -7.84 1.09
CA TRP A 63 21.11 -7.63 0.95
C TRP A 63 21.95 -8.53 1.88
N PHE A 64 21.38 -9.06 2.96
CA PHE A 64 22.05 -10.06 3.81
C PHE A 64 21.74 -11.48 3.36
N ILE A 65 20.47 -11.79 3.11
CA ILE A 65 20.03 -13.16 2.80
C ILE A 65 20.64 -13.66 1.50
N VAL A 66 20.60 -12.85 0.43
CA VAL A 66 21.06 -13.28 -0.91
C VAL A 66 22.54 -13.69 -0.91
N PRO A 67 23.49 -12.91 -0.37
CA PRO A 67 24.89 -13.34 -0.28
C PRO A 67 25.10 -14.59 0.58
N ILE A 68 24.37 -14.75 1.68
CA ILE A 68 24.46 -15.96 2.52
C ILE A 68 24.00 -17.18 1.74
N THR A 69 22.87 -17.08 1.04
CA THR A 69 22.37 -18.18 0.19
C THR A 69 23.35 -18.53 -0.92
N ILE A 70 23.95 -17.53 -1.58
CA ILE A 70 24.97 -17.75 -2.62
C ILE A 70 26.23 -18.39 -2.02
N LEU A 71 26.69 -17.94 -0.84
CA LEU A 71 27.84 -18.54 -0.14
C LEU A 71 27.60 -20.02 0.13
N VAL A 72 26.45 -20.37 0.70
CA VAL A 72 26.08 -21.77 0.98
C VAL A 72 26.01 -22.57 -0.32
N LEU A 73 25.41 -22.01 -1.37
CA LEU A 73 25.33 -22.67 -2.68
C LEU A 73 26.72 -22.96 -3.26
N ILE A 74 27.65 -21.99 -3.19
CA ILE A 74 29.03 -22.15 -3.66
C ILE A 74 29.77 -23.21 -2.83
N LEU A 75 29.63 -23.20 -1.50
CA LEU A 75 30.26 -24.19 -0.63
C LEU A 75 29.75 -25.60 -0.92
N LEU A 76 28.45 -25.77 -1.12
CA LEU A 76 27.86 -27.06 -1.49
C LEU A 76 28.36 -27.52 -2.86
N ALA A 77 28.35 -26.65 -3.87
CA ALA A 77 28.87 -26.95 -5.20
C ALA A 77 30.36 -27.34 -5.15
N TYR A 78 31.16 -26.61 -4.38
CA TYR A 78 32.56 -26.93 -4.13
C TYR A 78 32.72 -28.31 -3.49
N CYS A 79 31.93 -28.61 -2.46
CA CYS A 79 31.96 -29.92 -1.80
C CYS A 79 31.63 -31.06 -2.77
N ILE A 80 30.60 -30.89 -3.60
CA ILE A 80 30.19 -31.89 -4.60
C ILE A 80 31.30 -32.15 -5.63
N ILE A 81 31.93 -31.10 -6.15
CA ILE A 81 32.93 -31.23 -7.22
C ILE A 81 34.28 -31.72 -6.67
N ARG A 82 34.71 -31.18 -5.53
CA ARG A 82 36.05 -31.41 -4.98
C ARG A 82 36.14 -32.66 -4.11
N PHE A 83 35.10 -32.99 -3.34
CA PHE A 83 35.11 -34.09 -2.38
C PHE A 83 34.32 -35.33 -2.83
N ARG A 84 33.91 -35.42 -4.10
CA ARG A 84 33.40 -36.66 -4.68
C ARG A 84 34.42 -37.80 -4.59
N ALA A 85 33.93 -39.04 -4.50
CA ALA A 85 34.76 -40.24 -4.31
C ALA A 85 35.90 -40.40 -5.35
N SER A 86 35.66 -40.02 -6.61
CA SER A 86 36.69 -40.09 -7.66
C SER A 86 37.79 -39.03 -7.52
N ALA A 87 37.48 -37.85 -6.96
CA ALA A 87 38.41 -36.72 -6.83
C ALA A 87 39.06 -36.61 -5.44
N ASN A 88 38.49 -37.28 -4.43
CA ASN A 88 39.01 -37.35 -3.07
C ASN A 88 38.86 -38.76 -2.49
N PRO A 89 39.66 -39.74 -2.95
CA PRO A 89 39.53 -41.14 -2.56
C PRO A 89 39.90 -41.43 -1.11
N VAL A 90 40.75 -40.60 -0.49
CA VAL A 90 41.11 -40.70 0.93
C VAL A 90 40.54 -39.48 1.66
N PRO A 91 39.46 -39.62 2.46
CA PRO A 91 38.87 -38.51 3.19
C PRO A 91 39.75 -38.05 4.36
N SER A 92 39.64 -36.76 4.70
CA SER A 92 40.23 -36.25 5.94
C SER A 92 39.51 -36.84 7.17
N LYS A 93 40.24 -36.93 8.28
CA LYS A 93 39.73 -37.41 9.58
C LYS A 93 39.52 -36.28 10.60
N THR A 94 39.67 -35.02 10.19
CA THR A 94 39.44 -33.86 11.06
C THR A 94 37.97 -33.82 11.49
N SER A 95 37.71 -33.76 12.79
CA SER A 95 36.36 -33.78 13.35
C SER A 95 35.87 -32.44 13.91
N HIS A 96 36.78 -31.54 14.28
CA HIS A 96 36.43 -30.24 14.87
C HIS A 96 37.49 -29.19 14.55
N ASN A 97 37.07 -27.92 14.58
CA ASN A 97 37.97 -26.78 14.48
C ASN A 97 37.34 -25.57 15.18
N THR A 98 37.77 -25.33 16.41
CA THR A 98 37.24 -24.28 17.30
C THR A 98 37.29 -22.88 16.66
N TRP A 99 38.29 -22.58 15.83
CA TRP A 99 38.38 -21.27 15.19
C TRP A 99 37.30 -21.06 14.15
N ILE A 100 36.98 -22.08 13.35
CA ILE A 100 35.91 -21.96 12.35
C ILE A 100 34.54 -21.96 13.05
N GLU A 101 34.40 -22.77 14.10
CA GLU A 101 33.21 -22.78 14.98
C GLU A 101 32.89 -21.41 15.53
N LEU A 102 33.90 -20.69 16.02
CA LEU A 102 33.75 -19.34 16.52
C LEU A 102 33.28 -18.37 15.42
N ILE A 103 33.88 -18.44 14.24
CA ILE A 103 33.56 -17.53 13.11
C ILE A 103 32.12 -17.73 12.64
N TRP A 104 31.67 -18.96 12.40
CA TRP A 104 30.30 -19.19 11.93
C TRP A 104 29.25 -19.05 13.02
N THR A 105 29.63 -18.97 14.29
CA THR A 105 28.68 -18.70 15.38
C THR A 105 28.53 -17.20 15.59
N ILE A 106 29.64 -16.45 15.63
CA ILE A 106 29.62 -14.99 15.82
C ILE A 106 29.10 -14.28 14.56
N GLY A 107 29.49 -14.74 13.37
CA GLY A 107 29.09 -14.12 12.10
C GLY A 107 27.57 -13.95 11.97
N PRO A 108 26.77 -15.02 12.08
CA PRO A 108 25.31 -14.93 12.07
C PRO A 108 24.74 -14.06 13.18
N VAL A 109 25.31 -14.09 14.39
CA VAL A 109 24.86 -13.23 15.50
C VAL A 109 25.00 -11.75 15.14
N VAL A 110 26.14 -11.35 14.57
CA VAL A 110 26.36 -9.96 14.12
C VAL A 110 25.37 -9.57 13.02
N ILE A 111 25.13 -10.45 12.05
CA ILE A 111 24.16 -10.21 10.97
C ILE A 111 22.75 -9.99 11.55
N LEU A 112 22.33 -10.82 12.50
CA LEU A 112 21.02 -10.68 13.15
C LEU A 112 20.90 -9.35 13.90
N LEU A 113 21.95 -8.88 14.58
CA LEU A 113 21.94 -7.58 15.24
C LEU A 113 21.76 -6.42 14.25
N LEU A 114 22.43 -6.48 13.09
CA LEU A 114 22.31 -5.48 12.03
C LEU A 114 20.91 -5.43 11.42
N ILE A 115 20.19 -6.55 11.38
CA ILE A 115 18.80 -6.63 10.92
C ILE A 115 17.83 -6.17 12.02
N ALA A 116 18.11 -6.52 13.28
CA ALA A 116 17.21 -6.25 14.40
C ALA A 116 17.02 -4.75 14.68
N ILE A 117 18.08 -3.94 14.57
CA ILE A 117 18.01 -2.50 14.87
C ILE A 117 16.97 -1.76 14.00
N PRO A 118 17.05 -1.78 12.65
CA PRO A 118 16.04 -1.13 11.82
C PRO A 118 14.67 -1.80 11.92
N SER A 119 14.62 -3.11 12.19
CA SER A 119 13.35 -3.84 12.42
C SER A 119 12.58 -3.27 13.61
N PHE A 120 13.25 -3.04 14.74
CA PHE A 120 12.59 -2.45 15.92
C PHE A 120 12.15 -1.00 15.67
N GLN A 121 12.93 -0.20 14.93
CA GLN A 121 12.53 1.15 14.56
C GLN A 121 11.26 1.16 13.71
N LEU A 122 11.19 0.28 12.71
CA LEU A 122 10.00 0.09 11.88
C LEU A 122 8.79 -0.40 12.70
N LEU A 123 9.02 -1.31 13.64
CA LEU A 123 7.97 -1.80 14.54
C LEU A 123 7.40 -0.67 15.40
N THR A 124 8.27 0.16 15.99
CA THR A 124 7.84 1.33 16.76
C THR A 124 7.06 2.31 15.90
N ALA A 125 7.49 2.58 14.66
CA ALA A 125 6.76 3.44 13.74
C ALA A 125 5.35 2.91 13.41
N GLN A 126 5.16 1.59 13.37
CA GLN A 126 3.84 0.97 13.15
C GLN A 126 2.90 1.13 14.34
N TYR A 127 3.41 0.97 15.55
CA TYR A 127 2.60 1.04 16.77
C TYR A 127 2.42 2.47 17.31
N THR A 128 3.24 3.41 16.87
CA THR A 128 3.21 4.81 17.33
C THR A 128 3.08 5.74 16.13
N PRO A 129 1.87 5.85 15.54
CA PRO A 129 1.63 6.78 14.44
C PRO A 129 1.90 8.23 14.87
N PRO A 130 2.42 9.08 13.98
CA PRO A 130 2.86 10.43 14.32
C PRO A 130 1.70 11.43 14.56
N GLU A 131 0.52 11.13 14.05
CA GLU A 131 -0.69 11.96 14.21
C GLU A 131 -1.86 11.10 14.67
N GLU A 132 -2.76 11.72 15.43
CA GLU A 132 -4.06 11.15 15.75
C GLU A 132 -4.90 10.96 14.48
N ALA A 133 -5.74 9.93 14.47
CA ALA A 133 -6.58 9.63 13.33
C ALA A 133 -7.68 10.67 13.15
N LYS A 134 -7.75 11.28 11.96
CA LYS A 134 -8.77 12.27 11.57
C LYS A 134 -10.05 11.62 11.07
N LEU A 135 -9.97 10.36 10.64
CA LEU A 135 -11.10 9.52 10.27
C LEU A 135 -11.01 8.19 11.01
N THR A 136 -12.11 7.75 11.60
CA THR A 136 -12.23 6.39 12.16
C THR A 136 -13.31 5.62 11.41
N VAL A 137 -12.93 4.46 10.88
CA VAL A 137 -13.85 3.52 10.20
C VAL A 137 -13.85 2.22 10.98
N LYS A 138 -15.03 1.68 11.26
CA LYS A 138 -15.17 0.32 11.80
C LYS A 138 -15.46 -0.63 10.63
N ALA A 139 -14.69 -1.70 10.55
CA ALA A 139 -14.86 -2.78 9.59
C ALA A 139 -15.28 -4.05 10.33
N THR A 140 -16.44 -4.60 9.99
CA THR A 140 -16.98 -5.84 10.56
C THR A 140 -16.95 -6.92 9.48
N GLY A 141 -16.22 -8.01 9.71
CA GLY A 141 -16.16 -9.14 8.79
C GLY A 141 -17.30 -10.11 9.03
N ASN A 142 -18.18 -10.28 8.05
CA ASN A 142 -19.24 -11.28 8.09
C ASN A 142 -18.84 -12.53 7.28
N GLN A 143 -19.71 -13.55 7.25
CA GLN A 143 -19.53 -14.68 6.35
C GLN A 143 -19.63 -14.20 4.88
N TRP A 144 -18.46 -14.07 4.25
CA TRP A 144 -18.23 -13.73 2.83
C TRP A 144 -18.51 -12.29 2.39
N ASN A 145 -18.64 -11.32 3.31
CA ASN A 145 -18.68 -9.88 2.98
C ASN A 145 -18.18 -9.02 4.16
N TRP A 146 -18.14 -7.70 3.97
CA TRP A 146 -17.69 -6.74 4.98
C TRP A 146 -18.72 -5.64 5.19
N ASP A 147 -19.00 -5.28 6.44
CA ASP A 147 -19.73 -4.05 6.77
C ASP A 147 -18.75 -2.96 7.20
N TYR A 148 -18.93 -1.76 6.65
CA TYR A 148 -18.15 -0.57 7.01
C TYR A 148 -19.05 0.48 7.67
N GLU A 149 -18.56 1.09 8.74
CA GLU A 149 -19.25 2.13 9.50
C GLU A 149 -18.30 3.31 9.77
N TYR A 150 -18.61 4.47 9.20
CA TYR A 150 -17.87 5.72 9.39
C TYR A 150 -18.32 6.37 10.70
N GLN A 151 -17.38 6.57 11.61
CA GLN A 151 -17.62 7.20 12.92
C GLN A 151 -17.55 8.73 12.78
N THR A 152 -18.56 9.30 12.13
CA THR A 152 -18.76 10.75 11.95
C THR A 152 -20.05 11.20 12.64
N ASP A 153 -20.28 12.52 12.77
CA ASP A 153 -21.48 13.08 13.41
C ASP A 153 -22.79 12.49 12.87
N ASN A 154 -22.82 12.23 11.56
CA ASN A 154 -23.82 11.40 10.92
C ASN A 154 -23.19 10.04 10.60
N THR A 155 -23.59 8.98 11.30
CA THR A 155 -23.10 7.63 11.03
C THR A 155 -23.52 7.19 9.63
N LEU A 156 -22.54 6.83 8.81
CA LEU A 156 -22.74 6.22 7.50
C LEU A 156 -22.31 4.75 7.59
N SER A 157 -23.22 3.83 7.30
CA SER A 157 -22.93 2.40 7.24
C SER A 157 -23.37 1.79 5.92
N PHE A 158 -22.60 0.82 5.43
CA PHE A 158 -22.94 0.05 4.24
C PHE A 158 -22.27 -1.34 4.24
N ASN A 159 -22.86 -2.26 3.48
CA ASN A 159 -22.29 -3.57 3.20
C ASN A 159 -21.47 -3.52 1.90
N SER A 160 -20.37 -4.26 1.88
CA SER A 160 -19.46 -4.44 0.75
C SER A 160 -19.31 -5.93 0.46
N ALA A 161 -19.91 -6.38 -0.65
CA ALA A 161 -19.84 -7.74 -1.15
C ALA A 161 -19.03 -7.81 -2.46
N ILE A 162 -18.51 -9.00 -2.78
CA ILE A 162 -17.81 -9.22 -4.05
C ILE A 162 -18.77 -8.98 -5.22
N LEU A 163 -18.32 -8.18 -6.18
CA LEU A 163 -19.11 -7.85 -7.37
C LEU A 163 -19.24 -9.06 -8.31
N GLN A 164 -20.48 -9.45 -8.60
CA GLN A 164 -20.76 -10.51 -9.56
C GLN A 164 -20.64 -9.99 -11.00
N ASP A 165 -20.24 -10.86 -11.92
CA ASP A 165 -20.06 -10.50 -13.33
C ASP A 165 -21.36 -10.00 -14.00
N THR A 166 -22.52 -10.48 -13.54
CA THR A 166 -23.85 -10.05 -14.01
C THR A 166 -24.24 -8.64 -13.54
N GLU A 167 -23.66 -8.16 -12.44
CA GLU A 167 -24.03 -6.90 -11.77
C GLU A 167 -23.12 -5.73 -12.16
N ARG A 168 -22.02 -6.01 -12.87
CA ARG A 168 -21.00 -5.02 -13.26
C ARG A 168 -21.55 -3.82 -14.04
N ALA A 169 -22.47 -4.09 -14.97
CA ALA A 169 -23.10 -3.04 -15.79
C ALA A 169 -23.94 -2.10 -14.92
N ALA A 170 -24.72 -2.66 -14.00
CA ALA A 170 -25.56 -1.88 -13.08
C ALA A 170 -24.74 -1.06 -12.07
N ALA A 171 -23.59 -1.59 -11.65
CA ALA A 171 -22.66 -0.90 -10.75
C ALA A 171 -21.77 0.13 -11.46
N GLY A 172 -21.79 0.23 -12.79
CA GLY A 172 -20.87 1.08 -13.56
C GLY A 172 -19.41 0.61 -13.53
N LYS A 173 -19.17 -0.66 -13.20
CA LYS A 173 -17.85 -1.27 -12.97
C LYS A 173 -17.50 -2.33 -14.04
N GLU A 174 -17.76 -1.98 -15.30
CA GLU A 174 -17.54 -2.87 -16.44
C GLU A 174 -16.06 -3.01 -16.81
N ASP A 175 -15.26 -1.94 -16.63
CA ASP A 175 -13.84 -1.98 -16.98
C ASP A 175 -13.07 -2.89 -16.03
N ARG A 176 -12.70 -4.08 -16.53
CA ARG A 176 -11.93 -5.07 -15.78
C ARG A 176 -10.48 -4.67 -15.51
N LYS A 177 -9.96 -3.65 -16.17
CA LYS A 177 -8.64 -3.08 -15.85
C LYS A 177 -8.69 -2.23 -14.59
N VAL A 178 -9.82 -1.58 -14.33
CA VAL A 178 -10.05 -0.79 -13.11
C VAL A 178 -10.69 -1.64 -12.01
N TYR A 179 -11.57 -2.57 -12.38
CA TYR A 179 -12.32 -3.43 -11.47
C TYR A 179 -12.06 -4.92 -11.76
N PRO A 180 -10.94 -5.49 -11.26
CA PRO A 180 -10.58 -6.87 -11.53
C PRO A 180 -11.60 -7.88 -11.01
N ARG A 181 -11.59 -9.08 -11.60
CA ARG A 181 -12.39 -10.20 -11.11
C ARG A 181 -11.90 -10.62 -9.72
N LEU A 182 -12.82 -10.90 -8.80
CA LEU A 182 -12.56 -11.33 -7.41
C LEU A 182 -11.90 -10.28 -6.50
N LEU A 183 -11.64 -9.06 -6.98
CA LEU A 183 -11.15 -7.94 -6.17
C LEU A 183 -12.15 -6.79 -6.12
N ALA A 184 -12.94 -6.60 -7.18
CA ALA A 184 -13.97 -5.58 -7.21
C ALA A 184 -15.14 -5.95 -6.28
N VAL A 185 -15.63 -4.93 -5.57
CA VAL A 185 -16.80 -4.99 -4.69
C VAL A 185 -17.92 -4.11 -5.25
N ASP A 186 -19.14 -4.25 -4.73
CA ASP A 186 -20.26 -3.37 -5.03
C ASP A 186 -20.04 -1.96 -4.45
N ASN A 187 -19.85 -1.85 -3.14
CA ASN A 187 -19.63 -0.61 -2.41
C ASN A 187 -18.19 -0.51 -1.92
N GLU A 188 -17.50 0.56 -2.31
CA GLU A 188 -16.08 0.76 -1.97
C GLU A 188 -15.91 1.54 -0.67
N LEU A 189 -14.92 1.15 0.13
CA LEU A 189 -14.41 1.97 1.21
C LEU A 189 -13.62 3.15 0.61
N VAL A 190 -14.05 4.37 0.92
CA VAL A 190 -13.43 5.61 0.42
C VAL A 190 -12.84 6.36 1.60
N VAL A 191 -11.57 6.72 1.48
CA VAL A 191 -10.85 7.50 2.49
C VAL A 191 -10.21 8.73 1.87
N PRO A 192 -10.13 9.87 2.60
CA PRO A 192 -9.44 11.05 2.11
C PRO A 192 -7.95 10.79 1.93
N VAL A 193 -7.37 11.29 0.84
CA VAL A 193 -5.92 11.23 0.61
C VAL A 193 -5.16 12.05 1.67
N ASN A 194 -3.92 11.65 1.95
CA ASN A 194 -3.01 12.34 2.89
C ASN A 194 -3.61 12.58 4.29
N THR A 195 -4.47 11.67 4.74
CA THR A 195 -5.19 11.79 6.01
C THR A 195 -5.02 10.52 6.83
N MET A 196 -4.59 10.65 8.10
CA MET A 196 -4.48 9.50 9.00
C MET A 196 -5.86 8.92 9.28
N THR A 197 -6.05 7.67 8.86
CA THR A 197 -7.29 6.92 9.02
C THR A 197 -7.06 5.73 9.95
N ARG A 198 -7.88 5.62 10.99
CA ARG A 198 -7.90 4.46 11.89
C ARG A 198 -8.99 3.51 11.44
N VAL A 199 -8.62 2.26 11.22
CA VAL A 199 -9.58 1.19 10.90
C VAL A 199 -9.68 0.26 12.11
N LEU A 200 -10.87 0.14 12.68
CA LEU A 200 -11.19 -0.77 13.77
C LEU A 200 -11.79 -2.05 13.18
N VAL A 201 -11.04 -3.15 13.20
CA VAL A 201 -11.47 -4.41 12.56
C VAL A 201 -12.03 -5.36 13.62
N THR A 202 -13.22 -5.92 13.36
CA THR A 202 -13.89 -6.96 14.18
C THR A 202 -14.60 -7.98 13.28
N ALA A 203 -15.07 -9.09 13.82
CA ALA A 203 -15.90 -10.10 13.15
C ALA A 203 -17.03 -10.58 14.08
#